data_AF-A0A1F5RWD2-F1
#
_entry.id   AF-A0A1F5RWD2-F1
#
_cell.length_a   1.000
_cell.length_b   1.000
_cell.length_c   1.000
_cell.angle_alpha   90.00
_cell.angle_beta   90.00
_cell.angle_gamma   90.00
#
_symmetry.space_group_name_H-M   'P 1'
#
loop_
_entity.id
_entity.type
_entity.pdbx_description
1 polymer ?
#
loop_
_entity_poly.entity_id
_entity_poly.type
_entity_poly.pdbx_seq_one_letter_code
_entity_poly.pdbx_strand_id
1 'polypeptide(L)'
;MLHYKQKLIISFLTIAATAAVVGFFINNQEEAAQAQTGAVNQPTSQNDGLAVRVMPNDQHLSPLEWYKTNIKQQGAPSRLLVDGYEALQEGRTIYVNAANVDNNNLYTNIYIISYTQEASSATREIFNQLLNNWTFNANITAQNLVGACVKIIDNSPDPAGQRCYTDAQCGKNTGLYCNSRKAQITRDVRRMADLKEIDSALADYRQSHNNQNPELAAGSYIAGKTISVWPSWQATLGQALGKTLPTDPLNKLVGCVDPSNDGTCWHEEEKRFGDVNANHSIPDNLPVGSHVYAYTYTSQGRPVCAVMETTYSVVDAFNCQPK
;
A
#
# COMPACT_ATOMS: atom_id res chain seq x y z
N MET A 1 -11.56 1.32 -39.84
CA MET A 1 -11.53 1.14 -38.37
C MET A 1 -10.14 0.65 -37.98
N LEU A 2 -9.27 1.55 -37.50
CA LEU A 2 -8.03 1.17 -36.82
C LEU A 2 -8.03 1.93 -35.49
N HIS A 3 -8.20 1.19 -34.39
CA HIS A 3 -8.03 1.72 -33.04
C HIS A 3 -6.55 1.76 -32.71
N TYR A 4 -5.97 2.96 -32.70
CA TYR A 4 -4.61 3.18 -32.18
C TYR A 4 -4.72 3.51 -30.70
N LYS A 5 -4.49 2.53 -29.82
CA LYS A 5 -4.25 2.78 -28.39
C LYS A 5 -2.82 3.26 -28.22
N GLN A 6 -2.62 4.58 -28.20
CA GLN A 6 -1.32 5.17 -27.90
C GLN A 6 -1.07 5.02 -26.38
N LYS A 7 -0.27 4.02 -25.99
CA LYS A 7 0.21 3.88 -24.61
C LYS A 7 1.25 4.96 -24.34
N LEU A 8 0.92 5.92 -23.49
CA LEU A 8 1.89 6.88 -22.96
C LEU A 8 2.75 6.16 -21.91
N ILE A 9 3.98 5.77 -22.28
CA ILE A 9 4.96 5.21 -21.35
C ILE A 9 5.85 6.35 -20.89
N ILE A 10 5.62 6.87 -19.68
CA ILE A 10 6.51 7.86 -19.06
C ILE A 10 7.58 7.06 -18.30
N SER A 11 8.77 6.94 -18.90
CA SER A 11 9.94 6.34 -18.27
C SER A 11 10.72 7.43 -17.53
N PHE A 12 10.65 7.45 -16.20
CA PHE A 12 11.53 8.30 -15.40
C PHE A 12 12.90 7.63 -15.28
N LEU A 13 13.86 8.06 -16.09
CA LEU A 13 15.27 7.75 -15.86
C LEU A 13 15.71 8.40 -14.54
N THR A 14 16.27 7.58 -13.64
CA THR A 14 17.06 7.92 -12.44
C THR A 14 17.09 9.40 -12.05
N ILE A 15 16.20 9.79 -11.14
CA ILE A 15 16.34 11.05 -10.40
C ILE A 15 16.65 10.69 -8.95
N ALA A 16 17.95 10.67 -8.65
CA ALA A 16 18.40 10.85 -7.28
C ALA A 16 18.09 12.30 -6.88
N ALA A 17 17.22 12.46 -5.88
CA ALA A 17 17.07 13.65 -5.04
C ALA A 17 17.19 15.02 -5.72
N THR A 18 16.30 15.34 -6.67
CA THR A 18 15.95 16.74 -6.98
C THR A 18 14.48 16.83 -7.33
N ALA A 19 13.75 17.75 -6.68
CA ALA A 19 12.34 18.02 -6.95
C ALA A 19 12.17 18.46 -8.41
N ALA A 20 11.68 17.56 -9.27
CA ALA A 20 11.28 17.90 -10.63
C ALA A 20 9.79 18.27 -10.64
N VAL A 21 9.48 19.49 -11.07
CA VAL A 21 8.13 19.90 -11.44
C VAL A 21 8.04 19.73 -12.95
N VAL A 22 7.24 18.76 -13.41
CA VAL A 22 6.94 18.63 -14.85
C VAL A 22 5.54 19.19 -15.06
N GLY A 23 5.46 20.35 -15.70
CA GLY A 23 4.20 20.93 -16.17
C GLY A 23 4.03 20.65 -17.66
N PHE A 24 2.91 20.04 -18.04
CA PHE A 24 2.52 19.87 -19.44
C PHE A 24 1.35 20.80 -19.75
N PHE A 25 1.49 21.59 -20.82
CA PHE A 25 0.40 22.35 -21.41
C PHE A 25 -0.13 21.58 -22.63
N ILE A 26 -1.44 21.31 -22.68
CA ILE A 26 -2.08 20.70 -23.84
C ILE A 26 -2.67 21.84 -24.69
N ASN A 27 -2.03 22.13 -25.84
CA ASN A 27 -2.62 23.02 -26.84
C ASN A 27 -3.41 22.18 -27.85
N ASN A 28 -4.74 22.28 -27.83
CA ASN A 28 -5.58 21.76 -28.89
C ASN A 28 -5.52 22.73 -30.08
N GLN A 29 -4.99 22.30 -31.23
CA GLN A 29 -5.19 23.00 -32.50
C GLN A 29 -6.36 22.33 -33.25
N GLU A 30 -7.47 23.05 -33.41
CA GLU A 30 -8.54 22.69 -34.34
C GLU A 30 -8.26 23.30 -35.72
N GLU A 31 -8.36 22.49 -36.77
CA GLU A 31 -8.30 22.93 -38.17
C GLU A 31 -9.54 23.78 -38.51
N ALA A 32 -9.29 24.92 -39.16
CA ALA A 32 -10.31 25.90 -39.50
C ALA A 32 -11.16 25.49 -40.72
N ALA A 33 -12.48 25.52 -40.56
CA ALA A 33 -13.44 25.74 -41.64
C ALA A 33 -14.24 27.02 -41.33
N GLN A 34 -14.22 28.00 -42.24
CA GLN A 34 -14.84 29.31 -42.06
C GLN A 34 -16.35 29.29 -42.37
N ALA A 35 -17.16 29.90 -41.48
CA ALA A 35 -18.01 31.08 -41.74
C ALA A 35 -19.28 31.11 -40.86
N GLN A 36 -19.39 32.06 -39.94
CA GLN A 36 -20.40 33.14 -39.93
C GLN A 36 -20.36 33.94 -38.62
N THR A 37 -20.57 35.23 -38.78
CA THR A 37 -20.49 36.30 -37.78
C THR A 37 -21.59 36.20 -36.74
N GLY A 38 -21.23 35.81 -35.52
CA GLY A 38 -21.97 36.06 -34.29
C GLY A 38 -20.94 36.45 -33.23
N ALA A 39 -21.27 37.39 -32.35
CA ALA A 39 -20.36 37.93 -31.34
C ALA A 39 -19.59 36.79 -30.64
N VAL A 40 -18.29 36.69 -30.93
CA VAL A 40 -17.39 35.74 -30.28
C VAL A 40 -17.20 36.26 -28.87
N ASN A 41 -17.94 35.68 -27.91
CA ASN A 41 -17.43 35.57 -26.57
C ASN A 41 -16.05 34.92 -26.72
N GLN A 42 -14.99 35.71 -26.49
CA GLN A 42 -13.63 35.21 -26.34
C GLN A 42 -13.71 33.95 -25.48
N PRO A 43 -13.14 32.81 -25.90
CA PRO A 43 -12.96 31.72 -24.96
C PRO A 43 -12.11 32.32 -23.85
N THR A 44 -12.68 32.50 -22.66
CA THR A 44 -11.88 32.73 -21.47
C THR A 44 -10.89 31.58 -21.48
N SER A 45 -9.61 31.85 -21.72
CA SER A 45 -8.58 30.84 -21.60
C SER A 45 -8.55 30.49 -20.11
N GLN A 46 -9.38 29.54 -19.70
CA GLN A 46 -9.15 28.86 -18.45
C GLN A 46 -7.77 28.25 -18.61
N ASN A 47 -6.82 28.76 -17.83
CA ASN A 47 -5.47 28.22 -17.78
C ASN A 47 -5.55 26.87 -17.09
N ASP A 48 -5.98 25.87 -17.86
CA ASP A 48 -6.08 24.50 -17.44
C ASP A 48 -4.68 23.89 -17.41
N GLY A 49 -4.37 23.24 -16.29
CA GLY A 49 -3.06 22.64 -16.09
C GLY A 49 -3.14 21.40 -15.23
N LEU A 50 -2.24 20.46 -15.51
CA LEU A 50 -1.98 19.28 -14.70
C LEU A 50 -0.55 19.39 -14.16
N ALA A 51 -0.40 19.10 -12.87
CA ALA A 51 0.89 19.09 -12.20
C ALA A 51 1.14 17.71 -11.58
N VAL A 52 2.35 17.20 -11.79
CA VAL A 52 2.87 16.03 -11.09
C VAL A 52 4.14 16.44 -10.37
N ARG A 53 4.22 16.14 -9.08
CA ARG A 53 5.41 16.34 -8.26
C ARG A 53 5.70 15.06 -7.48
N VAL A 54 6.97 14.72 -7.36
CA VAL A 54 7.42 13.58 -6.55
C VAL A 54 8.17 14.10 -5.33
N MET A 55 7.77 13.64 -4.15
CA MET A 55 8.40 13.97 -2.88
C MET A 55 8.96 12.70 -2.23
N PRO A 56 10.12 12.77 -1.57
CA PRO A 56 10.66 11.63 -0.83
C PRO A 56 9.73 11.24 0.32
N ASN A 57 9.72 9.95 0.65
CA ASN A 57 9.02 9.39 1.79
C ASN A 57 9.96 8.45 2.55
N ASP A 58 11.10 8.99 3.01
CA ASP A 58 12.18 8.20 3.62
C ASP A 58 11.79 7.54 4.95
N GLN A 59 10.73 8.05 5.58
CA GLN A 59 10.14 7.46 6.78
C GLN A 59 9.08 6.39 6.47
N HIS A 60 8.78 6.14 5.20
CA HIS A 60 7.79 5.18 4.72
C HIS A 60 6.37 5.45 5.24
N LEU A 61 6.00 6.71 5.46
CA LEU A 61 4.69 7.08 6.01
C LEU A 61 3.55 6.71 5.06
N SER A 62 2.37 6.43 5.62
CA SER A 62 1.15 6.35 4.82
C SER A 62 0.85 7.69 4.14
N PRO A 63 0.08 7.73 3.04
CA PRO A 63 -0.32 8.99 2.41
C PRO A 63 -0.98 9.98 3.39
N LEU A 64 -1.78 9.46 4.33
CA LEU A 64 -2.47 10.28 5.34
C LEU A 64 -1.49 10.88 6.35
N GLU A 65 -0.57 10.09 6.88
CA GLU A 65 0.41 10.60 7.86
C GLU A 65 1.43 11.52 7.20
N TRP A 66 1.85 11.23 5.97
CA TRP A 66 2.68 12.17 5.20
C TRP A 66 1.94 13.49 4.95
N TYR A 67 0.66 13.43 4.56
CA TYR A 67 -0.18 14.61 4.36
C TYR A 67 -0.29 15.45 5.65
N LYS A 68 -0.61 14.82 6.78
CA LYS A 68 -0.71 15.50 8.08
C LYS A 68 0.60 16.16 8.50
N THR A 69 1.72 15.53 8.18
CA THR A 69 3.06 16.01 8.53
C THR A 69 3.50 17.18 7.65
N ASN A 70 3.18 17.15 6.35
CA ASN A 70 3.77 18.05 5.37
C ASN A 70 2.82 19.17 4.90
N ILE A 71 1.50 19.00 5.06
CA ILE A 71 0.50 19.96 4.58
C ILE A 71 -0.04 20.77 5.75
N LYS A 72 0.14 22.10 5.67
CA LYS A 72 -0.27 23.04 6.72
C LYS A 72 -1.79 23.26 6.76
N GLN A 73 -2.40 23.43 5.60
CA GLN A 73 -3.83 23.63 5.47
C GLN A 73 -4.49 22.30 5.12
N GLN A 74 -5.04 21.67 6.16
CA GLN A 74 -5.62 20.35 6.05
C GLN A 74 -7.13 20.42 5.83
N GLY A 75 -7.64 19.50 5.03
CA GLY A 75 -9.07 19.31 4.78
C GLY A 75 -9.57 17.99 5.34
N ALA A 76 -10.54 17.40 4.66
CA ALA A 76 -11.16 16.12 5.01
C ALA A 76 -10.93 15.11 3.87
N PRO A 77 -9.73 14.55 3.77
CA PRO A 77 -9.36 13.77 2.61
C PRO A 77 -10.02 12.39 2.61
N SER A 78 -10.22 11.83 1.42
CA SER A 78 -10.70 10.45 1.22
C SER A 78 -9.57 9.52 0.81
N ARG A 79 -9.68 8.24 1.18
CA ARG A 79 -8.71 7.20 0.76
C ARG A 79 -9.16 6.55 -0.55
N LEU A 80 -8.19 6.21 -1.39
CA LEU A 80 -8.39 5.46 -2.62
C LEU A 80 -7.16 4.62 -2.96
N LEU A 81 -7.24 3.84 -4.03
CA LEU A 81 -6.10 3.14 -4.61
C LEU A 81 -5.79 3.70 -6.00
N VAL A 82 -4.51 3.91 -6.29
CA VAL A 82 -4.02 4.22 -7.63
C VAL A 82 -3.03 3.14 -8.03
N ASP A 83 -3.42 2.31 -9.00
CA ASP A 83 -2.60 1.21 -9.51
C ASP A 83 -2.08 0.26 -8.40
N GLY A 84 -2.96 0.01 -7.42
CA GLY A 84 -2.72 -0.86 -6.26
C GLY A 84 -2.14 -0.14 -5.05
N TYR A 85 -1.48 1.00 -5.22
CA TYR A 85 -0.89 1.76 -4.11
C TYR A 85 -1.94 2.56 -3.35
N GLU A 86 -1.75 2.68 -2.04
CA GLU A 86 -2.57 3.55 -1.21
C GLU A 86 -2.38 5.02 -1.62
N ALA A 87 -3.50 5.71 -1.72
CA ALA A 87 -3.54 7.11 -2.04
C ALA A 87 -4.54 7.85 -1.16
N LEU A 88 -4.36 9.17 -1.11
CA LEU A 88 -5.20 10.12 -0.43
C LEU A 88 -5.66 11.18 -1.42
N GLN A 89 -6.96 11.48 -1.48
CA GLN A 89 -7.50 12.56 -2.28
C GLN A 89 -8.01 13.68 -1.38
N GLU A 90 -7.45 14.87 -1.55
CA GLU A 90 -7.95 16.11 -0.95
C GLU A 90 -8.33 17.08 -2.07
N GLY A 91 -9.64 17.27 -2.26
CA GLY A 91 -10.18 18.10 -3.34
C GLY A 91 -9.66 17.70 -4.72
N ARG A 92 -8.73 18.51 -5.25
CA ARG A 92 -8.18 18.42 -6.61
C ARG A 92 -6.80 17.75 -6.67
N THR A 93 -6.31 17.28 -5.53
CA THR A 93 -4.95 16.73 -5.38
C THR A 93 -5.01 15.31 -4.86
N ILE A 94 -4.22 14.43 -5.47
CA ILE A 94 -4.03 13.05 -5.04
C ILE A 94 -2.58 12.87 -4.62
N TYR A 95 -2.40 12.24 -3.46
CA TYR A 95 -1.12 11.87 -2.88
C TYR A 95 -1.02 10.35 -2.90
N VAL A 96 -0.15 9.78 -3.73
CA VAL A 96 0.04 8.32 -3.84
C VAL A 96 1.35 7.93 -3.19
N ASN A 97 1.32 7.01 -2.22
CA ASN A 97 2.55 6.42 -1.67
C ASN A 97 2.95 5.22 -2.52
N ALA A 98 3.90 5.41 -3.43
CA ALA A 98 4.32 4.38 -4.37
C ALA A 98 5.83 4.09 -4.29
N ALA A 99 6.20 2.84 -4.56
CA ALA A 99 7.61 2.47 -4.65
C ALA A 99 8.24 2.97 -5.95
N ASN A 100 9.49 3.41 -5.86
CA ASN A 100 10.44 3.45 -6.96
C ASN A 100 11.49 2.36 -6.73
N VAL A 101 11.75 1.53 -7.74
CA VAL A 101 12.73 0.44 -7.66
C VAL A 101 13.84 0.69 -8.67
N ASP A 102 15.05 0.89 -8.17
CA ASP A 102 16.24 1.19 -8.96
C ASP A 102 17.46 0.42 -8.45
N ASN A 103 18.20 -0.26 -9.33
CA ASN A 103 19.42 -1.02 -9.01
C ASN A 103 19.29 -1.93 -7.77
N ASN A 104 18.18 -2.66 -7.67
CA ASN A 104 17.84 -3.52 -6.53
C ASN A 104 17.65 -2.79 -5.19
N ASN A 105 17.44 -1.48 -5.21
CA ASN A 105 17.00 -0.69 -4.07
C ASN A 105 15.52 -0.34 -4.25
N LEU A 106 14.80 -0.24 -3.13
CA LEU A 106 13.42 0.22 -3.09
C LEU A 106 13.39 1.54 -2.32
N TYR A 107 12.70 2.52 -2.89
CA TYR A 107 12.40 3.80 -2.26
C TYR A 107 10.90 4.00 -2.23
N THR A 108 10.36 4.60 -1.17
CA THR A 108 8.97 5.08 -1.15
C THR A 108 8.94 6.56 -1.45
N ASN A 109 8.00 7.00 -2.27
CA ASN A 109 7.79 8.40 -2.61
C ASN A 109 6.31 8.75 -2.56
N ILE A 110 6.00 10.00 -2.27
CA ILE A 110 4.66 10.57 -2.44
C ILE A 110 4.58 11.26 -3.81
N TYR A 111 3.77 10.69 -4.70
CA TYR A 111 3.41 11.29 -5.97
C TYR A 111 2.20 12.19 -5.75
N ILE A 112 2.39 13.49 -5.93
CA ILE A 112 1.38 14.53 -5.79
C ILE A 112 0.90 14.89 -7.19
N ILE A 113 -0.33 14.53 -7.51
CA ILE A 113 -0.95 14.74 -8.82
C ILE A 113 -2.13 15.67 -8.62
N SER A 114 -2.15 16.81 -9.29
CA SER A 114 -3.22 17.81 -9.14
C SER A 114 -3.55 18.48 -10.46
N TYR A 115 -4.74 19.05 -10.56
CA TYR A 115 -5.13 19.96 -11.65
C TYR A 115 -5.23 21.41 -11.16
N THR A 116 -5.59 22.38 -12.02
CA THR A 116 -5.76 23.80 -11.67
C THR A 116 -7.11 24.09 -10.98
N GLN A 117 -7.22 25.23 -10.29
CA GLN A 117 -8.48 25.66 -9.66
C GLN A 117 -9.50 25.97 -10.77
N GLU A 118 -10.77 25.64 -10.53
CA GLU A 118 -11.86 25.86 -11.50
C GLU A 118 -11.64 25.22 -12.87
N ALA A 119 -10.79 24.18 -12.96
CA ALA A 119 -10.48 23.54 -14.23
C ALA A 119 -11.73 23.08 -14.99
N SER A 120 -11.65 23.12 -16.32
CA SER A 120 -12.75 22.72 -17.20
C SER A 120 -13.16 21.26 -16.97
N SER A 121 -14.36 20.91 -17.42
CA SER A 121 -14.83 19.52 -17.42
C SER A 121 -13.90 18.60 -18.22
N ALA A 122 -13.34 19.10 -19.33
CA ALA A 122 -12.38 18.39 -20.15
C ALA A 122 -11.10 18.05 -19.38
N THR A 123 -10.54 18.99 -18.62
CA THR A 123 -9.33 18.74 -17.82
C THR A 123 -9.57 17.77 -16.69
N ARG A 124 -10.73 17.84 -16.03
CA ARG A 124 -11.10 16.86 -14.99
C ARG A 124 -11.25 15.45 -15.57
N GLU A 125 -11.80 15.35 -16.77
CA GLU A 125 -11.91 14.07 -17.48
C GLU A 125 -10.52 13.52 -17.86
N ILE A 126 -9.62 14.36 -18.39
CA ILE A 126 -8.23 13.97 -18.67
C ILE A 126 -7.52 13.54 -17.39
N PHE A 127 -7.70 14.25 -16.28
CA PHE A 127 -7.13 13.88 -14.98
C PHE A 127 -7.60 12.49 -14.52
N ASN A 128 -8.90 12.22 -14.63
CA ASN A 128 -9.46 10.91 -14.29
C ASN A 128 -8.91 9.80 -15.19
N GLN A 129 -8.81 10.04 -16.50
CA GLN A 129 -8.21 9.09 -17.44
C GLN A 129 -6.73 8.87 -17.13
N LEU A 130 -5.98 9.92 -16.80
CA LEU A 130 -4.58 9.82 -16.41
C LEU A 130 -4.42 8.92 -15.20
N LEU A 131 -5.20 9.12 -14.13
CA LEU A 131 -5.15 8.29 -12.93
C LEU A 131 -5.55 6.84 -13.18
N ASN A 132 -6.60 6.62 -13.98
CA ASN A 132 -7.08 5.28 -14.30
C ASN A 132 -6.10 4.47 -15.15
N ASN A 133 -5.23 5.15 -15.90
CA ASN A 133 -4.23 4.51 -16.77
C ASN A 133 -2.80 4.63 -16.22
N TRP A 134 -2.59 5.33 -15.11
CA TRP A 134 -1.27 5.51 -14.52
C TRP A 134 -0.73 4.17 -14.06
N THR A 135 0.50 3.84 -14.46
CA THR A 135 1.16 2.58 -14.08
C THR A 135 2.49 2.86 -13.40
N PHE A 136 2.55 2.63 -12.09
CA PHE A 136 3.78 2.59 -11.31
C PHE A 136 4.55 1.30 -11.56
N ASN A 137 5.87 1.36 -11.39
CA ASN A 137 6.80 0.24 -11.58
C ASN A 137 6.66 -0.44 -12.95
N ALA A 138 6.48 0.38 -14.00
CA ALA A 138 6.30 -0.09 -15.36
C ALA A 138 7.48 -0.98 -15.81
N ASN A 139 8.70 -0.69 -15.34
CA ASN A 139 9.90 -1.52 -15.55
C ASN A 139 9.75 -2.95 -15.03
N ILE A 140 9.07 -3.15 -13.90
CA ILE A 140 8.82 -4.48 -13.32
C ILE A 140 7.75 -5.21 -14.15
N THR A 141 6.70 -4.52 -14.55
CA THR A 141 5.66 -5.11 -15.42
C THR A 141 6.16 -5.42 -16.83
N ALA A 142 7.14 -4.66 -17.34
CA ALA A 142 7.72 -4.85 -18.66
C ALA A 142 8.66 -6.07 -18.76
N GLN A 143 9.16 -6.59 -17.64
CA GLN A 143 10.01 -7.79 -17.58
C GLN A 143 9.21 -9.10 -17.68
N ASN A 144 7.91 -9.06 -18.04
CA ASN A 144 7.01 -10.24 -18.06
C ASN A 144 6.93 -10.99 -16.72
N LEU A 145 7.18 -10.31 -15.59
CA LEU A 145 7.00 -10.85 -14.23
C LEU A 145 5.51 -10.87 -13.84
N VAL A 146 4.67 -11.34 -14.74
CA VAL A 146 3.24 -11.51 -14.52
C VAL A 146 3.01 -12.68 -13.58
N GLY A 147 2.23 -12.43 -12.53
CA GLY A 147 1.84 -13.43 -11.55
C GLY A 147 0.59 -14.20 -11.97
N ALA A 148 0.10 -15.01 -11.05
CA ALA A 148 -1.20 -15.66 -11.12
C ALA A 148 -2.04 -15.22 -9.91
N CYS A 149 -3.35 -15.24 -10.10
CA CYS A 149 -4.28 -15.22 -9.01
C CYS A 149 -4.16 -16.53 -8.24
N VAL A 150 -4.04 -16.44 -6.92
CA VAL A 150 -3.93 -17.57 -6.01
C VAL A 150 -4.89 -17.36 -4.85
N LYS A 151 -5.33 -18.45 -4.22
CA LYS A 151 -6.28 -18.38 -3.11
C LYS A 151 -5.61 -17.85 -1.85
N ILE A 152 -6.31 -16.97 -1.14
CA ILE A 152 -5.88 -16.45 0.16
C ILE A 152 -5.72 -17.62 1.14
N ILE A 153 -6.67 -18.56 1.20
CA ILE A 153 -6.68 -19.62 2.22
C ILE A 153 -5.44 -20.54 2.25
N ASP A 154 -4.84 -20.86 1.10
CA ASP A 154 -3.82 -21.92 1.01
C ASP A 154 -2.71 -21.65 -0.01
N ASN A 155 -2.70 -20.47 -0.66
CA ASN A 155 -1.78 -20.12 -1.75
C ASN A 155 -1.89 -21.00 -3.00
N SER A 156 -2.93 -21.84 -3.11
CA SER A 156 -3.12 -22.67 -4.31
C SER A 156 -3.50 -21.81 -5.52
N PRO A 157 -3.08 -22.20 -6.74
CA PRO A 157 -3.46 -21.50 -7.95
C PRO A 157 -4.99 -21.39 -8.11
N ASP A 158 -5.44 -20.25 -8.62
CA ASP A 158 -6.81 -20.10 -9.10
C ASP A 158 -7.07 -21.13 -10.22
N PRO A 159 -8.10 -21.98 -10.13
CA PRO A 159 -8.46 -22.94 -11.17
C PRO A 159 -8.69 -22.31 -12.55
N ALA A 160 -9.09 -21.04 -12.62
CA ALA A 160 -9.25 -20.32 -13.88
C ALA A 160 -7.92 -19.92 -14.53
N GLY A 161 -6.79 -20.04 -13.82
CA GLY A 161 -5.46 -19.72 -14.34
C GLY A 161 -5.26 -18.22 -14.62
N GLN A 162 -6.03 -17.36 -13.95
CA GLN A 162 -6.03 -15.93 -14.24
C GLN A 162 -4.66 -15.29 -13.94
N ARG A 163 -4.12 -14.56 -14.92
CA ARG A 163 -2.86 -13.83 -14.81
C ARG A 163 -3.07 -12.42 -14.28
N CYS A 164 -2.12 -11.89 -13.49
CA CYS A 164 -2.28 -10.61 -12.81
C CYS A 164 -0.95 -9.90 -12.55
N TYR A 165 -1.03 -8.58 -12.35
CA TYR A 165 0.02 -7.71 -11.84
C TYR A 165 -0.39 -7.02 -10.52
N THR A 166 -1.69 -6.84 -10.28
CA THR A 166 -2.23 -6.25 -9.05
C THR A 166 -3.35 -7.12 -8.49
N ASP A 167 -3.62 -7.00 -7.19
CA ASP A 167 -4.70 -7.75 -6.52
C ASP A 167 -6.07 -7.44 -7.10
N ALA A 168 -6.29 -6.20 -7.54
CA ALA A 168 -7.54 -5.78 -8.16
C ALA A 168 -7.91 -6.61 -9.41
N GLN A 169 -6.91 -7.13 -10.13
CA GLN A 169 -7.13 -7.97 -11.30
C GLN A 169 -7.66 -9.35 -10.92
N CYS A 170 -7.48 -9.83 -9.69
CA CYS A 170 -8.04 -11.11 -9.20
C CYS A 170 -9.49 -11.00 -8.71
N GLY A 171 -10.11 -9.81 -8.87
CA GLY A 171 -11.48 -9.55 -8.47
C GLY A 171 -11.60 -9.19 -6.99
N LYS A 172 -12.60 -8.36 -6.67
CA LYS A 172 -12.92 -8.00 -5.27
C LYS A 172 -13.72 -9.12 -4.62
N ASN A 173 -13.43 -9.43 -3.36
CA ASN A 173 -14.14 -10.42 -2.54
C ASN A 173 -14.18 -11.84 -3.12
N THR A 174 -13.25 -12.19 -4.01
CA THR A 174 -13.12 -13.52 -4.61
C THR A 174 -12.36 -14.50 -3.71
N GLY A 175 -11.72 -14.01 -2.65
CA GLY A 175 -10.76 -14.79 -1.86
C GLY A 175 -9.46 -15.05 -2.62
N LEU A 176 -9.21 -14.34 -3.72
CA LEU A 176 -7.99 -14.42 -4.53
C LEU A 176 -7.13 -13.18 -4.36
N TYR A 177 -5.83 -13.33 -4.50
CA TYR A 177 -4.88 -12.23 -4.58
C TYR A 177 -3.79 -12.55 -5.61
N CYS A 178 -3.06 -11.52 -6.02
CA CYS A 178 -2.03 -11.63 -7.02
C CYS A 178 -0.66 -11.91 -6.40
N ASN A 179 0.02 -12.96 -6.85
CA ASN A 179 1.38 -13.29 -6.40
C ASN A 179 2.49 -12.66 -7.25
N SER A 180 2.17 -11.71 -8.14
CA SER A 180 3.17 -11.05 -8.98
C SER A 180 4.13 -10.19 -8.16
N ARG A 181 5.33 -9.94 -8.70
CA ARG A 181 6.32 -9.07 -8.04
C ARG A 181 5.80 -7.66 -7.79
N LYS A 182 4.99 -7.11 -8.70
CA LYS A 182 4.38 -5.79 -8.51
C LYS A 182 3.42 -5.80 -7.31
N ALA A 183 2.53 -6.77 -7.23
CA ALA A 183 1.58 -6.88 -6.13
C ALA A 183 2.29 -7.07 -4.76
N GLN A 184 3.37 -7.86 -4.72
CA GLN A 184 4.23 -8.01 -3.55
C GLN A 184 4.82 -6.67 -3.08
N ILE A 185 5.41 -5.89 -4.00
CA ILE A 185 5.98 -4.58 -3.69
C ILE A 185 4.91 -3.63 -3.18
N THR A 186 3.75 -3.58 -3.83
CA THR A 186 2.63 -2.73 -3.42
C THR A 186 2.18 -3.05 -1.99
N ARG A 187 2.06 -4.34 -1.65
CA ARG A 187 1.73 -4.75 -0.28
C ARG A 187 2.83 -4.40 0.70
N ASP A 188 4.10 -4.66 0.39
CA ASP A 188 5.22 -4.31 1.28
C ASP A 188 5.32 -2.80 1.56
N VAL A 189 5.06 -1.93 0.56
CA VAL A 189 4.96 -0.47 0.79
C VAL A 189 3.88 -0.13 1.79
N ARG A 190 2.69 -0.75 1.66
CA ARG A 190 1.61 -0.58 2.62
C ARG A 190 1.99 -1.13 4.00
N ARG A 191 2.60 -2.30 4.10
CA ARG A 191 3.07 -2.88 5.37
C ARG A 191 4.07 -1.98 6.07
N MET A 192 5.02 -1.38 5.35
CA MET A 192 5.96 -0.42 5.96
C MET A 192 5.22 0.80 6.53
N ALA A 193 4.25 1.34 5.81
CA ALA A 193 3.42 2.45 6.27
C ALA A 193 2.56 2.10 7.48
N ASP A 194 1.90 0.95 7.45
CA ASP A 194 1.07 0.43 8.55
C ASP A 194 1.92 0.19 9.81
N LEU A 195 3.12 -0.39 9.66
CA LEU A 195 4.05 -0.58 10.78
C LEU A 195 4.55 0.75 11.35
N LYS A 196 4.75 1.78 10.53
CA LYS A 196 5.10 3.11 11.02
C LYS A 196 3.96 3.77 11.80
N GLU A 197 2.73 3.54 11.38
CA GLU A 197 1.55 3.99 12.11
C GLU A 197 1.45 3.29 13.49
N ILE A 198 1.76 1.99 13.55
CA ILE A 198 1.79 1.25 14.82
C ILE A 198 2.98 1.68 15.70
N ASP A 199 4.17 1.87 15.12
CA ASP A 199 5.36 2.37 15.82
C ASP A 199 5.07 3.73 16.50
N SER A 200 4.34 4.63 15.82
CA SER A 200 3.90 5.91 16.40
C SER A 200 2.95 5.70 17.56
N ALA A 201 1.92 4.84 17.43
CA ALA A 201 0.97 4.58 18.50
C ALA A 201 1.66 3.98 19.74
N LEU A 202 2.63 3.08 19.52
CA LEU A 202 3.46 2.54 20.59
C LEU A 202 4.33 3.61 21.25
N ALA A 203 4.88 4.55 20.47
CA ALA A 203 5.65 5.67 21.00
C ALA A 203 4.80 6.58 21.88
N ASP A 204 3.57 6.89 21.47
CA ASP A 204 2.64 7.70 22.25
C ASP A 204 2.23 6.98 23.55
N TYR A 205 1.95 5.68 23.48
CA TYR A 205 1.70 4.85 24.67
C TYR A 205 2.86 4.93 25.67
N ARG A 206 4.10 4.73 25.19
CA ARG A 206 5.31 4.74 26.03
C ARG A 206 5.51 6.03 26.83
N GLN A 207 5.05 7.18 26.32
CA GLN A 207 5.17 8.48 27.00
C GLN A 207 4.48 8.51 28.37
N SER A 208 3.44 7.69 28.56
CA SER A 208 2.68 7.62 29.82
C SER A 208 2.87 6.31 30.60
N HIS A 209 3.71 5.40 30.10
CA HIS A 209 3.86 4.04 30.64
C HIS A 209 5.32 3.68 30.94
N ASN A 210 6.08 4.59 31.57
CA ASN A 210 7.47 4.37 31.96
C ASN A 210 8.38 3.88 30.80
N ASN A 211 8.11 4.38 29.59
CA ASN A 211 8.79 3.98 28.36
C ASN A 211 8.65 2.47 28.00
N GLN A 212 7.60 1.80 28.48
CA GLN A 212 7.30 0.40 28.18
C GLN A 212 6.16 0.26 27.16
N ASN A 213 6.27 -0.76 26.31
CA ASN A 213 5.17 -1.16 25.41
C ASN A 213 4.09 -1.94 26.18
N PRO A 214 2.87 -2.10 25.64
CA PRO A 214 1.84 -2.91 26.27
C PRO A 214 2.30 -4.36 26.53
N GLU A 215 2.29 -4.79 27.78
CA GLU A 215 2.84 -6.11 28.15
C GLU A 215 2.02 -7.29 27.60
N LEU A 216 0.71 -7.12 27.42
CA LEU A 216 -0.21 -8.20 27.04
C LEU A 216 -0.05 -9.46 27.91
N ALA A 217 0.03 -9.29 29.23
CA ALA A 217 0.17 -10.40 30.19
C ALA A 217 -1.01 -11.39 30.14
N ALA A 218 -2.17 -10.94 29.66
CA ALA A 218 -3.36 -11.74 29.37
C ALA A 218 -4.15 -11.12 28.20
N GLY A 219 -5.15 -11.84 27.69
CA GLY A 219 -6.04 -11.37 26.62
C GLY A 219 -5.60 -11.76 25.20
N SER A 220 -4.42 -12.35 25.05
CA SER A 220 -3.95 -13.01 23.83
C SER A 220 -3.78 -14.52 24.04
N TYR A 221 -3.66 -15.29 22.95
CA TYR A 221 -3.39 -16.72 23.02
C TYR A 221 -2.02 -17.03 23.62
N ILE A 222 -1.04 -16.15 23.38
CA ILE A 222 0.31 -16.24 23.96
C ILE A 222 0.61 -14.92 24.67
N ALA A 223 0.92 -14.96 25.96
CA ALA A 223 1.27 -13.79 26.74
C ALA A 223 2.42 -13.00 26.08
N GLY A 224 2.28 -11.67 26.03
CA GLY A 224 3.25 -10.80 25.38
C GLY A 224 3.20 -10.78 23.85
N LYS A 225 2.34 -11.58 23.19
CA LYS A 225 2.36 -11.72 21.73
C LYS A 225 0.97 -11.61 21.13
N THR A 226 0.88 -10.98 19.97
CA THR A 226 -0.33 -10.98 19.15
C THR A 226 0.00 -10.82 17.67
N ILE A 227 -0.86 -11.34 16.80
CA ILE A 227 -0.77 -11.19 15.35
C ILE A 227 -2.10 -10.70 14.79
N SER A 228 -2.10 -10.05 13.63
CA SER A 228 -3.27 -9.35 13.08
C SER A 228 -4.48 -10.22 12.74
N VAL A 229 -4.32 -11.55 12.72
CA VAL A 229 -5.43 -12.52 12.60
C VAL A 229 -6.07 -12.86 13.94
N TRP A 230 -5.38 -12.64 15.06
CA TRP A 230 -5.91 -12.94 16.38
C TRP A 230 -6.81 -11.80 16.88
N PRO A 231 -7.91 -12.11 17.60
CA PRO A 231 -8.80 -11.08 18.16
C PRO A 231 -8.06 -10.07 19.06
N SER A 232 -7.03 -10.54 19.77
CA SER A 232 -6.20 -9.73 20.66
C SER A 232 -5.46 -8.58 19.97
N TRP A 233 -5.30 -8.63 18.65
CA TRP A 233 -4.73 -7.53 17.88
C TRP A 233 -5.54 -6.24 18.05
N GLN A 234 -6.86 -6.33 17.93
CA GLN A 234 -7.75 -5.19 18.13
C GLN A 234 -8.23 -5.09 19.58
N ALA A 235 -8.72 -6.20 20.14
CA ALA A 235 -9.41 -6.22 21.43
C ALA A 235 -8.47 -6.06 22.63
N THR A 236 -7.15 -6.20 22.45
CA THR A 236 -6.19 -6.05 23.55
C THR A 236 -5.13 -5.02 23.21
N LEU A 237 -4.35 -5.23 22.14
CA LEU A 237 -3.29 -4.29 21.75
C LEU A 237 -3.89 -2.98 21.22
N GLY A 238 -4.81 -3.04 20.26
CA GLY A 238 -5.48 -1.85 19.74
C GLY A 238 -6.21 -1.05 20.80
N GLN A 239 -6.93 -1.73 21.71
CA GLN A 239 -7.57 -1.09 22.85
C GLN A 239 -6.56 -0.42 23.79
N ALA A 240 -5.44 -1.09 24.12
CA ALA A 240 -4.39 -0.50 24.96
C ALA A 240 -3.75 0.74 24.31
N LEU A 241 -3.59 0.72 22.98
CA LEU A 241 -3.08 1.85 22.20
C LEU A 241 -4.14 2.92 21.90
N GLY A 242 -5.40 2.72 22.30
CA GLY A 242 -6.50 3.63 22.02
C GLY A 242 -6.80 3.82 20.53
N LYS A 243 -6.47 2.82 19.70
CA LYS A 243 -6.51 2.93 18.23
C LYS A 243 -6.93 1.63 17.57
N THR A 244 -7.76 1.73 16.52
CA THR A 244 -7.96 0.62 15.58
C THR A 244 -6.68 0.43 14.78
N LEU A 245 -6.02 -0.71 14.96
CA LEU A 245 -4.74 -0.98 14.31
C LEU A 245 -4.97 -1.42 12.86
N PRO A 246 -4.04 -1.12 11.95
CA PRO A 246 -4.08 -1.70 10.62
C PRO A 246 -3.91 -3.24 10.70
N THR A 247 -4.43 -3.94 9.71
CA THR A 247 -4.25 -5.38 9.53
C THR A 247 -3.54 -5.64 8.20
N ASP A 248 -2.77 -6.73 8.12
CA ASP A 248 -2.05 -7.07 6.89
C ASP A 248 -3.01 -7.10 5.68
N PRO A 249 -2.61 -6.66 4.47
CA PRO A 249 -3.51 -6.63 3.32
C PRO A 249 -4.12 -7.99 2.96
N LEU A 250 -3.44 -9.10 3.28
CA LEU A 250 -3.93 -10.47 3.09
C LEU A 250 -4.44 -11.09 4.40
N ASN A 251 -3.91 -10.65 5.55
CA ASN A 251 -4.29 -11.04 6.92
C ASN A 251 -4.65 -12.52 7.08
N LYS A 252 -3.68 -13.40 6.89
CA LYS A 252 -3.89 -14.85 6.85
C LYS A 252 -2.75 -15.64 7.45
N LEU A 253 -3.10 -16.84 7.92
CA LEU A 253 -2.16 -17.92 8.21
C LEU A 253 -2.39 -19.06 7.22
N VAL A 254 -1.33 -19.81 6.93
CA VAL A 254 -1.40 -21.03 6.11
C VAL A 254 -0.82 -22.21 6.88
N GLY A 255 -1.27 -23.43 6.55
CA GLY A 255 -0.72 -24.64 7.16
C GLY A 255 -1.14 -24.90 8.62
N CYS A 256 -2.25 -24.32 9.09
CA CYS A 256 -2.86 -24.75 10.35
C CYS A 256 -3.27 -26.23 10.24
N VAL A 257 -3.02 -27.03 11.27
CA VAL A 257 -3.46 -28.43 11.34
C VAL A 257 -4.68 -28.56 12.25
N ASP A 258 -5.55 -29.54 11.97
CA ASP A 258 -6.69 -29.85 12.85
C ASP A 258 -6.22 -30.17 14.27
N PRO A 259 -6.94 -29.72 15.31
CA PRO A 259 -8.20 -28.97 15.31
C PRO A 259 -8.06 -27.44 15.14
N SER A 260 -6.88 -26.92 14.84
CA SER A 260 -6.57 -25.47 14.84
C SER A 260 -6.91 -24.76 13.52
N ASN A 261 -7.83 -25.29 12.71
CA ASN A 261 -8.11 -24.81 11.34
C ASN A 261 -9.05 -23.58 11.25
N ASP A 262 -9.34 -22.94 12.38
CA ASP A 262 -10.31 -21.83 12.51
C ASP A 262 -9.80 -20.47 12.00
N GLY A 263 -8.61 -20.43 11.41
CA GLY A 263 -7.93 -19.21 10.95
C GLY A 263 -7.03 -18.56 11.99
N THR A 264 -7.05 -19.01 13.25
CA THR A 264 -6.12 -18.54 14.30
C THR A 264 -4.87 -19.41 14.41
N CYS A 265 -4.91 -20.63 13.85
CA CYS A 265 -3.94 -21.70 14.09
C CYS A 265 -3.67 -21.92 15.59
N TRP A 266 -4.63 -21.70 16.48
CA TRP A 266 -4.47 -21.93 17.91
C TRP A 266 -5.02 -23.30 18.34
N HIS A 267 -4.19 -24.10 19.00
CA HIS A 267 -4.60 -25.38 19.55
C HIS A 267 -4.99 -25.23 21.02
N GLU A 268 -6.29 -25.19 21.29
CA GLU A 268 -6.80 -24.85 22.62
C GLU A 268 -6.47 -25.91 23.70
N GLU A 269 -6.50 -27.19 23.35
CA GLU A 269 -6.20 -28.27 24.31
C GLU A 269 -4.71 -28.34 24.68
N GLU A 270 -3.82 -28.22 23.69
CA GLU A 270 -2.37 -28.29 23.87
C GLU A 270 -1.73 -26.94 24.22
N LYS A 271 -2.52 -25.86 24.22
CA LYS A 271 -2.08 -24.47 24.53
C LYS A 271 -0.85 -24.05 23.74
N ARG A 272 -0.85 -24.36 22.44
CA ARG A 272 0.23 -24.04 21.51
C ARG A 272 -0.28 -23.59 20.15
N PHE A 273 0.62 -23.03 19.37
CA PHE A 273 0.37 -22.80 17.95
C PHE A 273 0.29 -24.15 17.22
N GLY A 274 -0.81 -24.35 16.49
CA GLY A 274 -1.19 -25.59 15.82
C GLY A 274 -0.75 -25.60 14.36
N ASP A 275 0.55 -25.80 14.16
CA ASP A 275 1.15 -25.88 12.85
C ASP A 275 1.70 -27.30 12.54
N VAL A 276 2.09 -27.54 11.29
CA VAL A 276 2.63 -28.83 10.81
C VAL A 276 4.01 -29.19 11.37
N ASN A 277 4.81 -28.21 11.81
CA ASN A 277 6.15 -28.39 12.35
C ASN A 277 6.21 -27.78 13.76
N ALA A 278 6.21 -28.60 14.82
CA ALA A 278 6.22 -28.19 16.23
C ALA A 278 7.36 -27.21 16.68
N ASN A 279 8.19 -26.74 15.76
CA ASN A 279 9.24 -25.75 15.92
C ASN A 279 8.83 -24.32 15.49
N HIS A 280 7.61 -24.10 14.97
CA HIS A 280 7.12 -22.77 14.63
C HIS A 280 6.66 -22.00 15.89
N SER A 281 7.10 -20.75 16.02
CA SER A 281 6.83 -19.86 17.16
C SER A 281 6.36 -18.51 16.63
N ILE A 282 5.43 -17.87 17.34
CA ILE A 282 4.94 -16.56 16.93
C ILE A 282 5.85 -15.47 17.50
N PRO A 283 6.28 -14.47 16.71
CA PRO A 283 6.20 -14.35 15.25
C PRO A 283 7.44 -14.89 14.51
N ASP A 284 8.44 -15.38 15.24
CA ASP A 284 9.78 -15.64 14.74
C ASP A 284 9.86 -16.79 13.73
N ASN A 285 8.89 -17.70 13.77
CA ASN A 285 8.80 -18.85 12.87
C ASN A 285 7.33 -19.06 12.46
N LEU A 286 6.82 -18.23 11.55
CA LEU A 286 5.49 -18.37 10.94
C LEU A 286 5.53 -19.30 9.71
N PRO A 287 4.46 -20.06 9.41
CA PRO A 287 4.40 -20.90 8.21
C PRO A 287 4.61 -20.07 6.93
N VAL A 288 5.47 -20.55 6.03
CA VAL A 288 5.79 -19.89 4.76
C VAL A 288 4.53 -19.63 3.95
N GLY A 289 4.34 -18.37 3.53
CA GLY A 289 3.14 -17.93 2.80
C GLY A 289 2.00 -17.43 3.69
N SER A 290 2.20 -17.37 5.00
CA SER A 290 1.38 -16.58 5.92
C SER A 290 1.69 -15.10 5.75
N HIS A 291 0.70 -14.24 6.01
CA HIS A 291 0.85 -12.78 5.92
C HIS A 291 0.08 -12.12 7.06
N VAL A 292 0.84 -11.63 8.04
CA VAL A 292 0.31 -11.00 9.25
C VAL A 292 1.21 -9.84 9.67
N TYR A 293 0.64 -8.92 10.43
CA TYR A 293 1.41 -8.11 11.36
C TYR A 293 1.55 -8.86 12.67
N ALA A 294 2.68 -8.63 13.33
CA ALA A 294 2.96 -9.22 14.62
C ALA A 294 3.43 -8.18 15.62
N TYR A 295 3.12 -8.45 16.88
CA TYR A 295 3.60 -7.73 18.03
C TYR A 295 4.22 -8.71 19.03
N THR A 296 5.38 -8.36 19.56
CA THR A 296 5.99 -9.01 20.73
C THR A 296 6.37 -7.96 21.75
N TYR A 297 5.90 -8.14 22.97
CA TYR A 297 6.36 -7.37 24.12
C TYR A 297 7.84 -7.65 24.34
N THR A 298 8.64 -6.61 24.18
CA THR A 298 10.09 -6.66 24.36
C THR A 298 10.60 -5.31 24.85
N SER A 299 11.66 -5.35 25.66
CA SER A 299 12.44 -4.19 26.07
C SER A 299 13.59 -3.88 25.10
N GLN A 300 13.87 -4.80 24.16
CA GLN A 300 14.95 -4.69 23.18
C GLN A 300 14.49 -5.09 21.77
N GLY A 301 15.00 -4.42 20.75
CA GLY A 301 14.61 -4.67 19.36
C GLY A 301 13.26 -4.04 18.99
N ARG A 302 12.75 -4.40 17.81
CA ARG A 302 11.51 -3.84 17.27
C ARG A 302 10.31 -4.65 17.79
N PRO A 303 9.33 -4.03 18.46
CA PRO A 303 8.19 -4.74 19.02
C PRO A 303 7.18 -5.17 17.96
N VAL A 304 7.19 -4.58 16.77
CA VAL A 304 6.26 -4.90 15.67
C VAL A 304 6.96 -5.20 14.37
N CYS A 305 6.40 -6.11 13.59
CA CYS A 305 6.95 -6.51 12.30
C CYS A 305 5.84 -7.03 11.38
N ALA A 306 6.16 -7.25 10.11
CA ALA A 306 5.28 -7.90 9.14
C ALA A 306 6.00 -9.04 8.43
N VAL A 307 5.26 -10.01 7.89
CA VAL A 307 5.82 -10.98 6.95
C VAL A 307 5.94 -10.32 5.57
N MET A 308 7.13 -9.82 5.26
CA MET A 308 7.42 -9.12 4.01
C MET A 308 7.55 -10.09 2.84
N GLU A 309 7.15 -9.67 1.64
CA GLU A 309 7.17 -10.53 0.44
C GLU A 309 8.45 -10.38 -0.37
N THR A 310 9.03 -9.18 -0.38
CA THR A 310 10.26 -8.86 -1.10
C THR A 310 11.51 -8.94 -0.21
N THR A 311 12.69 -8.73 -0.78
CA THR A 311 14.02 -8.90 -0.15
C THR A 311 14.88 -7.65 -0.35
N TYR A 312 14.24 -6.49 -0.42
CA TYR A 312 14.95 -5.22 -0.49
C TYR A 312 15.41 -4.87 0.92
N SER A 313 16.65 -4.38 1.07
CA SER A 313 17.23 -4.10 2.39
C SER A 313 16.35 -3.21 3.28
N VAL A 314 15.70 -2.20 2.69
CA VAL A 314 14.78 -1.31 3.40
C VAL A 314 13.52 -2.03 3.89
N VAL A 315 13.06 -3.04 3.15
CA VAL A 315 11.89 -3.86 3.48
C VAL A 315 12.26 -4.88 4.55
N ASP A 316 13.44 -5.49 4.46
CA ASP A 316 13.92 -6.49 5.42
C ASP A 316 14.04 -5.92 6.84
N ALA A 317 14.29 -4.61 6.98
CA ALA A 317 14.33 -3.91 8.26
C ALA A 317 12.99 -3.93 9.04
N PHE A 318 11.89 -4.34 8.41
CA PHE A 318 10.55 -4.45 8.99
C PHE A 318 10.05 -5.90 9.04
N ASN A 319 10.82 -6.85 8.52
CA ASN A 319 10.39 -8.23 8.42
C ASN A 319 10.41 -8.91 9.80
N CYS A 320 9.46 -9.81 10.06
CA CYS A 320 9.45 -10.60 11.29
C CYS A 320 10.58 -11.63 11.35
N GLN A 321 11.16 -11.95 10.20
CA GLN A 321 12.22 -12.94 10.07
C GLN A 321 13.32 -12.36 9.19
N PRO A 322 14.60 -12.50 9.55
CA PRO A 322 15.68 -12.30 8.59
C PRO A 322 15.49 -13.31 7.45
N LYS A 323 15.49 -12.84 6.19
CA LYS A 323 15.52 -13.71 5.00
C LYS A 323 16.95 -14.03 4.59
#